data_AF-A0A5B6Z8V6-F1
#
_entry.id   AF-A0A5B6Z8V6-F1
#
_cell.length_a   1.000
_cell.length_b   1.000
_cell.length_c   1.000
_cell.angle_alpha   90.00
_cell.angle_beta   90.00
_cell.angle_gamma   90.00
#
_symmetry.space_group_name_H-M   'P 1'
#
loop_
_entity.id
_entity.type
_entity.pdbx_description
1 polymer ?
#
loop_
_entity_poly.entity_id
_entity_poly.type
_entity_poly.pdbx_seq_one_letter_code
_entity_poly.pdbx_strand_id
1 'polypeptide(L)'
;SLLRMRGHIIINLIVAFILLGALPRTVVNGGEFTGEYSKLSGIIIPGFASTQLRAWSILDCPYSPLDFNPLDLVWLDTTKLLSALNCWLKCMLLDPYNQTDHPECKS
;
A
#
# COMPACT_ATOMS: atom_id res chain seq x y z
N SER A 1 -20.85 -46.10 -25.94
CA SER A 1 -20.27 -44.88 -26.54
C SER A 1 -20.11 -43.71 -25.56
N LEU A 2 -20.97 -43.56 -24.53
CA LEU A 2 -20.90 -42.45 -23.55
C LEU A 2 -19.65 -42.44 -22.64
N LEU A 3 -19.14 -43.61 -22.22
CA LEU A 3 -17.92 -43.71 -21.40
C LEU A 3 -16.65 -43.26 -22.15
N ARG A 4 -16.60 -43.43 -23.47
CA ARG A 4 -15.44 -43.02 -24.29
C ARG A 4 -15.36 -41.51 -24.43
N MET A 5 -16.50 -40.81 -24.58
CA MET A 5 -16.54 -39.35 -24.58
C MET A 5 -16.13 -38.74 -23.23
N ARG A 6 -16.55 -39.33 -22.11
CA ARG A 6 -16.13 -38.91 -20.75
C ARG A 6 -14.62 -39.05 -20.54
N GLY A 7 -14.02 -40.14 -21.02
CA GLY A 7 -12.57 -40.34 -20.96
C GLY A 7 -11.78 -39.28 -21.72
N HIS A 8 -12.22 -38.92 -22.94
CA HIS A 8 -11.58 -37.86 -23.71
C HIS A 8 -11.69 -36.49 -23.03
N ILE A 9 -12.82 -36.17 -22.40
CA ILE A 9 -12.99 -34.91 -21.66
C ILE A 9 -12.02 -34.84 -20.47
N ILE A 10 -11.89 -35.93 -19.71
CA ILE A 10 -10.96 -36.01 -18.57
C ILE A 10 -9.50 -35.87 -19.03
N ILE A 11 -9.12 -36.54 -20.12
CA ILE A 11 -7.77 -36.46 -20.68
C ILE A 11 -7.47 -35.01 -21.13
N ASN A 12 -8.40 -34.35 -21.82
CA ASN A 12 -8.21 -32.97 -22.24
C ASN A 12 -8.09 -32.00 -21.04
N LEU A 13 -8.86 -32.22 -19.97
CA LEU A 13 -8.74 -31.42 -18.74
C LEU A 13 -7.38 -31.59 -18.06
N ILE A 14 -6.87 -32.82 -17.99
CA ILE A 14 -5.54 -33.10 -17.41
C ILE A 14 -4.45 -32.44 -18.24
N VAL A 15 -4.51 -32.54 -19.57
CA VAL A 15 -3.54 -31.91 -20.48
C VAL A 15 -3.57 -30.39 -20.34
N ALA A 16 -4.76 -29.78 -20.24
CA ALA A 16 -4.89 -28.35 -20.02
C ALA A 16 -4.28 -27.90 -18.68
N PHE A 17 -4.47 -28.68 -17.61
CA PHE A 17 -3.91 -28.37 -16.29
C PHE A 17 -2.38 -28.48 -16.27
N ILE A 18 -1.82 -29.47 -16.96
CA ILE A 18 -0.37 -29.63 -17.12
C ILE A 18 0.21 -28.49 -17.95
N LEU A 19 -0.44 -28.10 -19.07
CA LEU A 19 -0.03 -26.95 -19.88
C LEU A 19 -0.10 -25.64 -19.06
N LEU A 20 -1.11 -25.49 -18.20
CA LEU A 20 -1.25 -24.33 -17.32
C LEU A 20 -0.20 -24.30 -16.19
N GLY A 21 0.25 -25.46 -15.72
CA GLY A 21 1.34 -25.59 -14.75
C GLY A 21 2.74 -25.49 -15.36
N ALA A 22 2.90 -25.78 -16.65
CA ALA A 22 4.16 -25.71 -17.38
C ALA A 22 4.44 -24.32 -17.99
N LEU A 23 3.44 -23.43 -18.02
CA LEU A 23 3.67 -22.02 -18.30
C LEU A 23 4.64 -21.46 -17.24
N PRO A 24 5.79 -20.89 -17.65
CA PRO A 24 6.69 -20.25 -16.70
C PRO A 24 5.91 -19.14 -16.01
N ARG A 25 5.64 -19.30 -14.71
CA ARG A 25 5.17 -18.20 -13.88
C ARG A 25 6.25 -17.14 -13.95
N THR A 26 6.01 -16.05 -14.66
CA THR A 26 6.84 -14.85 -14.56
C THR A 26 6.60 -14.25 -13.17
N VAL A 27 7.19 -14.88 -12.15
CA VAL A 27 7.53 -14.17 -10.92
C VAL A 27 8.49 -13.09 -11.40
N VAL A 28 8.12 -11.82 -11.20
CA VAL A 28 9.08 -10.72 -11.25
C VAL A 28 10.06 -11.01 -10.12
N ASN A 29 11.08 -11.79 -10.45
CA ASN A 29 12.19 -12.09 -9.57
C ASN A 29 13.01 -10.79 -9.57
N GLY A 30 12.81 -9.97 -8.55
CA GLY A 30 13.64 -8.79 -8.30
C GLY A 30 15.08 -9.27 -8.31
N GLY A 31 15.83 -8.83 -9.33
CA GLY A 31 17.14 -9.38 -9.67
C GLY A 31 18.00 -9.62 -8.43
N GLU A 32 18.45 -10.85 -8.30
CA GLU A 32 19.48 -11.25 -7.35
C GLU A 32 20.73 -10.41 -7.65
N PHE A 33 21.03 -9.45 -6.78
CA PHE A 33 22.24 -8.62 -6.86
C PHE A 33 23.47 -9.48 -6.51
N THR A 34 23.90 -10.33 -7.43
CA THR A 34 25.17 -11.06 -7.33
C THR A 34 26.28 -10.20 -7.93
N GLY A 35 26.81 -9.28 -7.13
CA GLY A 35 27.94 -8.44 -7.49
C GLY A 35 28.56 -7.87 -6.22
N GLU A 36 29.87 -8.04 -6.08
CA GLU A 36 30.66 -7.73 -4.90
C GLU A 36 30.23 -6.43 -4.18
N TYR A 37 29.93 -6.57 -2.89
CA TYR A 37 29.52 -5.53 -1.95
C TYR A 37 30.63 -4.47 -1.73
N SER A 38 30.96 -3.70 -2.75
CA SER A 38 31.42 -2.32 -2.51
C SER A 38 30.24 -1.60 -1.86
N LYS A 39 30.47 -0.97 -0.71
CA LYS A 39 29.47 -0.35 0.17
C LYS A 39 28.67 0.73 -0.57
N LEU A 40 27.70 0.31 -1.38
CA LEU A 40 26.82 1.16 -2.17
C LEU A 40 25.83 1.80 -1.19
N SER A 41 26.06 3.08 -0.90
CA SER A 41 25.10 3.91 -0.18
C SER A 41 23.93 4.20 -1.11
N GLY A 42 22.89 3.37 -1.06
CA GLY A 42 21.63 3.59 -1.77
C GLY A 42 20.63 4.36 -0.93
N ILE A 43 19.92 5.31 -1.53
CA ILE A 43 18.76 5.97 -0.93
C ILE A 43 17.50 5.33 -1.52
N ILE A 44 16.61 4.87 -0.65
CA ILE A 44 15.31 4.34 -1.06
C ILE A 44 14.32 5.51 -1.07
N ILE A 45 13.74 5.78 -2.23
CA ILE A 45 12.64 6.73 -2.37
C ILE A 45 11.34 5.92 -2.34
N PRO A 46 10.54 6.02 -1.27
CA PRO A 46 9.32 5.27 -1.12
C PRO A 46 8.23 5.76 -2.07
N GLY A 47 7.28 4.87 -2.41
CA GLY A 47 6.09 5.20 -3.19
C GLY A 47 5.03 5.95 -2.36
N PHE A 48 3.93 6.33 -3.02
CA PHE A 48 2.84 7.07 -2.40
C PHE A 48 2.30 6.37 -1.14
N ALA A 49 2.16 7.13 -0.04
CA ALA A 49 1.66 6.65 1.26
C ALA A 49 2.39 5.42 1.84
N SER A 50 3.62 5.11 1.40
CA SER A 50 4.38 3.95 1.88
C SER A 50 5.35 4.25 3.02
N THR A 51 5.43 5.51 3.47
CA THR A 51 6.16 5.96 4.66
C THR A 51 5.22 6.42 5.74
N GLN A 52 5.68 6.38 6.98
CA GLN A 52 4.96 6.94 8.12
C GLN A 52 5.01 8.47 8.10
N LEU A 53 3.93 9.10 8.52
CA LEU A 53 3.79 10.55 8.66
C LEU A 53 3.46 10.91 10.11
N ARG A 54 4.03 12.01 10.57
CA ARG A 54 3.82 12.55 11.92
C ARG A 54 3.22 13.94 11.85
N ALA A 55 2.38 14.27 12.83
CA ALA A 55 1.82 15.59 12.99
C ALA A 55 2.91 16.61 13.34
N TRP A 56 2.79 17.83 12.83
CA TRP A 56 3.70 18.94 13.10
C TRP A 56 3.03 20.09 13.86
N SER A 57 1.71 20.03 14.01
CA SER A 57 0.85 20.99 14.69
C SER A 57 -0.10 20.28 15.65
N ILE A 58 -0.58 21.02 16.65
CA ILE A 58 -1.66 20.54 17.53
C ILE A 58 -2.98 20.67 16.78
N LEU A 59 -3.82 19.66 16.86
CA LEU A 59 -5.13 19.66 16.23
C LEU A 59 -6.17 19.05 17.16
N ASP A 60 -7.10 19.89 17.61
CA ASP A 60 -8.25 19.49 18.40
C ASP A 60 -9.40 19.11 17.46
N CYS A 61 -9.67 17.82 17.34
CA CYS A 61 -10.70 17.30 16.43
C CYS A 61 -12.06 17.25 17.15
N PRO A 62 -13.06 18.06 16.74
CA PRO A 62 -14.38 17.99 17.35
C PRO A 62 -14.99 16.60 17.13
N TYR A 63 -15.62 16.06 18.18
CA TYR A 63 -16.28 14.74 18.20
C TYR A 63 -15.37 13.50 18.19
N SER A 64 -14.04 13.66 18.27
CA SER A 64 -13.11 12.56 18.52
C SER A 64 -12.59 12.62 19.96
N PRO A 65 -12.47 11.50 20.68
CA PRO A 65 -11.86 11.48 22.01
C PRO A 65 -10.32 11.54 21.98
N LEU A 66 -9.73 11.72 20.79
CA LEU A 66 -8.28 11.71 20.56
C LEU A 66 -7.86 12.99 19.85
N ASP A 67 -6.93 13.70 20.49
CA ASP A 67 -6.22 14.84 19.92
C ASP A 67 -4.91 14.39 19.26
N PHE A 68 -4.40 15.22 18.35
CA PHE A 68 -3.09 15.04 17.74
C PHE A 68 -2.12 16.04 18.34
N ASN A 69 -1.08 15.54 19.01
CA ASN A 69 0.04 16.35 19.45
C ASN A 69 1.15 16.38 18.39
N PRO A 70 2.01 17.40 18.39
CA PRO A 70 3.22 17.38 17.57
C PRO A 70 3.99 16.08 17.81
N LEU A 71 4.48 15.45 16.73
CA LEU A 71 5.18 14.17 16.70
C LEU A 71 4.30 12.92 16.76
N ASP A 72 3.00 13.04 16.98
CA ASP A 72 2.08 11.89 16.94
C ASP A 72 2.04 11.28 15.53
N LEU A 73 1.92 9.95 15.48
CA LEU A 73 1.71 9.21 14.23
C LEU A 73 0.32 9.54 13.67
N VAL A 74 0.30 10.06 12.44
CA VAL A 74 -0.93 10.36 11.67
C VAL A 74 -1.17 9.28 10.61
N TRP A 75 -0.10 8.62 10.17
CA TRP A 75 -0.12 7.50 9.24
C TRP A 75 1.10 6.60 9.55
N LEU A 76 0.99 5.29 9.73
CA LEU A 76 -0.15 4.37 9.59
C LEU A 76 -0.84 4.11 10.95
N ASP A 77 -1.64 5.05 11.47
CA ASP A 77 -2.48 4.81 12.65
C ASP A 77 -3.95 4.68 12.24
N THR A 78 -4.38 3.44 12.03
CA THR A 78 -5.76 3.12 11.61
C THR A 78 -6.79 3.49 12.67
N THR A 79 -6.41 3.53 13.95
CA THR A 79 -7.34 3.85 15.04
C THR A 79 -7.65 5.34 15.05
N LYS A 80 -6.61 6.17 14.99
CA LYS A 80 -6.78 7.64 14.91
C LYS A 80 -7.41 8.08 13.58
N LEU A 81 -7.12 7.36 12.50
CA LEU A 81 -7.80 7.55 11.21
C LEU A 81 -9.32 7.36 11.36
N LEU A 82 -9.75 6.21 11.88
CA LEU A 82 -11.17 5.86 11.94
C LEU A 82 -11.95 6.68 12.97
N SER A 83 -11.32 7.14 14.05
CA SER A 83 -12.00 7.96 15.07
C SER A 83 -12.24 9.42 14.63
N ALA A 84 -11.41 9.94 13.73
CA ALA A 84 -11.42 11.36 13.36
C ALA A 84 -11.25 11.57 11.83
N LEU A 85 -11.91 10.76 11.00
CA LEU A 85 -11.73 10.78 9.53
C LEU A 85 -11.88 12.17 8.90
N ASN A 86 -12.89 12.94 9.31
CA ASN A 86 -13.13 14.28 8.77
C ASN A 86 -12.01 15.26 9.10
N CYS A 87 -11.48 15.17 10.33
CA CYS A 87 -10.41 16.03 10.80
C CYS A 87 -9.08 15.64 10.16
N TRP A 88 -8.80 14.33 10.09
CA TRP A 88 -7.62 13.79 9.42
C TRP A 88 -7.58 14.20 7.95
N LEU A 89 -8.68 14.02 7.22
CA LEU A 89 -8.72 14.30 5.78
C LEU A 89 -8.58 15.80 5.49
N LYS A 90 -9.14 16.66 6.36
CA LYS A 90 -8.99 18.12 6.28
C LYS A 90 -7.53 18.57 6.34
N CYS A 91 -6.71 17.93 7.17
CA CYS A 91 -5.30 18.30 7.34
C CYS A 91 -4.33 17.51 6.46
N MET A 92 -4.73 16.36 5.93
CA MET A 92 -3.93 15.59 4.97
C MET A 92 -4.12 16.06 3.53
N LEU A 93 -5.22 16.75 3.24
CA LEU A 93 -5.53 17.31 1.94
C LEU A 93 -4.95 18.72 1.81
N LEU A 94 -4.06 18.91 0.84
CA LEU A 94 -3.55 20.23 0.48
C LEU A 94 -4.51 20.96 -0.46
N ASP A 95 -4.47 22.29 -0.42
CA ASP A 95 -5.19 23.14 -1.39
C ASP A 95 -4.70 22.85 -2.83
N PRO A 96 -5.59 22.61 -3.81
CA PRO A 96 -5.19 22.19 -5.15
C PRO A 96 -4.45 23.28 -5.95
N TYR A 97 -4.58 24.56 -5.58
CA TYR A 97 -3.94 25.66 -6.29
C TYR A 97 -2.67 26.15 -5.58
N ASN A 98 -2.72 26.23 -4.25
CA ASN A 98 -1.66 26.79 -3.42
C ASN A 98 -0.78 25.72 -2.76
N GLN A 99 -1.21 24.45 -2.76
CA GLN A 99 -0.53 23.33 -2.10
C GLN A 99 -0.22 23.62 -0.63
N THR A 100 -1.12 24.36 0.03
CA THR A 100 -1.00 24.72 1.44
C THR A 100 -1.96 23.89 2.28
N ASP A 101 -1.57 23.65 3.53
CA ASP A 101 -2.45 23.06 4.53
C ASP A 101 -3.65 23.96 4.84
N HIS A 102 -4.71 23.35 5.36
CA HIS A 102 -5.85 24.09 5.88
C HIS A 102 -5.39 25.01 7.04
N PRO A 103 -5.90 26.26 7.15
CA PRO A 103 -5.41 27.23 8.15
C PRO A 103 -5.50 26.78 9.62
N GLU A 104 -6.48 25.93 9.95
CA GLU A 104 -6.64 25.32 11.28
C GLU A 104 -5.64 24.21 11.59
N CYS A 105 -4.94 23.69 10.58
CA CYS A 105 -3.93 22.64 10.72
C CYS A 105 -2.51 23.22 10.77
N LYS A 106 -2.39 24.55 10.73
CA LYS A 106 -1.12 25.28 10.70
C LYS A 106 -0.71 25.65 12.13
N SER A 107 0.50 25.28 12.56
CA SER A 107 1.08 25.70 13.86
C SER A 107 1.18 27.22 13.99
#